data_AF-A0A7C2XSA5-F1
#
_entry.id   AF-A0A7C2XSA5-F1
#
_cell.length_a   1.000
_cell.length_b   1.000
_cell.length_c   1.000
_cell.angle_alpha   90.00
_cell.angle_beta   90.00
_cell.angle_gamma   90.00
#
_symmetry.space_group_name_H-M   'P 1'
#
loop_
_entity.id
_entity.type
_entity.pdbx_description
1 polymer ?
#
loop_
_entity_poly.entity_id
_entity_poly.type
_entity_poly.pdbx_seq_one_letter_code
_entity_poly.pdbx_strand_id
1 'polypeptide(L)'
;MKNEIVAQLCLGVILKESNLPSANRLALQNIDQAAGAALKLYASQHEIDTNTSDVFTSVLHKVKDKNLIISSDVKAIMKCHKISDEITFSDSVVETQLVDEYMTLVKILLAYLHNYRATKAKWAEQVNNIRRSL
;
A
#
# COMPACT_ATOMS: atom_id res chain seq x y z
N MET A 1 5.54 12.14 5.61
CA MET A 1 4.55 11.03 5.67
C MET A 1 3.58 10.92 4.49
N LYS A 2 2.61 11.82 4.22
CA LYS A 2 1.71 11.65 3.04
C LYS A 2 2.46 11.60 1.70
N ASN A 3 3.47 12.46 1.53
CA ASN A 3 4.33 12.44 0.34
C ASN A 3 5.17 11.15 0.22
N GLU A 4 5.63 10.59 1.34
CA GLU A 4 6.35 9.30 1.34
C GLU A 4 5.44 8.15 0.93
N ILE A 5 4.20 8.09 1.43
CA ILE A 5 3.22 7.06 1.04
C ILE A 5 2.98 7.11 -0.47
N VAL A 6 2.74 8.29 -1.02
CA VAL A 6 2.54 8.48 -2.46
C VAL A 6 3.79 8.11 -3.24
N ALA A 7 4.98 8.45 -2.73
CA ALA A 7 6.23 8.11 -3.38
C ALA A 7 6.47 6.60 -3.47
N GLN A 8 6.21 5.88 -2.39
CA GLN A 8 6.28 4.41 -2.34
C GLN A 8 5.31 3.75 -3.34
N LEU A 9 4.08 4.27 -3.46
CA LEU A 9 3.15 3.80 -4.48
C LEU A 9 3.64 4.09 -5.91
N CYS A 10 4.21 5.26 -6.15
CA CYS A 10 4.78 5.58 -7.47
C CYS A 10 5.98 4.68 -7.81
N LEU A 11 6.84 4.36 -6.84
CA LEU A 11 7.92 3.38 -7.00
C LEU A 11 7.35 2.01 -7.37
N GLY A 12 6.27 1.57 -6.70
CA GLY A 12 5.54 0.36 -7.06
C GLY A 12 5.10 0.33 -8.53
N VAL A 13 4.57 1.44 -9.05
CA VAL A 13 4.21 1.56 -10.48
C VAL A 13 5.44 1.45 -11.38
N ILE A 14 6.51 2.20 -11.08
CA ILE A 14 7.73 2.21 -11.89
C ILE A 14 8.36 0.81 -11.96
N LEU A 15 8.44 0.13 -10.83
CA LEU A 15 9.00 -1.22 -10.74
C LEU A 15 8.15 -2.22 -11.54
N LYS A 16 6.83 -2.16 -11.41
CA LYS A 16 5.90 -3.00 -12.17
C LYS A 16 6.08 -2.82 -13.68
N GLU A 17 6.28 -1.60 -14.16
CA GLU A 17 6.46 -1.28 -15.58
C GLU A 17 7.76 -1.84 -16.20
N SER A 18 8.71 -2.28 -15.39
CA SER A 18 9.94 -2.93 -15.89
C SER A 18 9.70 -4.34 -16.46
N ASN A 19 8.53 -4.94 -16.22
CA ASN A 19 8.16 -6.29 -16.65
C ASN A 19 9.13 -7.41 -16.19
N LEU A 20 9.91 -7.16 -15.14
CA LEU A 20 10.78 -8.17 -14.53
C LEU A 20 10.07 -8.83 -13.33
N PRO A 21 10.07 -10.18 -13.22
CA PRO A 21 9.49 -10.87 -12.07
C PRO A 21 10.04 -10.42 -10.71
N SER A 22 11.34 -10.13 -10.64
CA SER A 22 12.00 -9.60 -9.44
C SER A 22 11.54 -8.18 -9.10
N ALA A 23 11.21 -7.37 -10.10
CA ALA A 23 10.70 -6.02 -9.88
C ALA A 23 9.25 -6.02 -9.37
N ASN A 24 8.43 -6.99 -9.76
CA ASN A 24 7.09 -7.17 -9.19
C ASN A 24 7.12 -7.48 -7.69
N ARG A 25 8.11 -8.26 -7.22
CA ARG A 25 8.34 -8.51 -5.79
C ARG A 25 8.64 -7.21 -5.05
N LEU A 26 9.60 -6.43 -5.56
CA LEU A 26 9.94 -5.13 -4.98
C LEU A 26 8.76 -4.16 -5.03
N ALA A 27 7.98 -4.18 -6.12
CA ALA A 27 6.78 -3.36 -6.26
C ALA A 27 5.77 -3.68 -5.16
N LEU A 28 5.49 -4.96 -4.92
CA LEU A 28 4.57 -5.39 -3.86
C LEU A 28 5.05 -4.93 -2.48
N GLN A 29 6.34 -5.06 -2.18
CA GLN A 29 6.93 -4.61 -0.92
C GLN A 29 6.82 -3.09 -0.72
N ASN A 30 7.05 -2.29 -1.76
CA ASN A 30 6.88 -0.82 -1.69
C ASN A 30 5.41 -0.45 -1.45
N ILE A 31 4.47 -1.16 -2.10
CA ILE A 31 3.02 -0.96 -1.89
C ILE A 31 2.62 -1.32 -0.46
N ASP A 32 3.15 -2.42 0.08
CA ASP A 32 2.89 -2.85 1.45
C ASP A 32 3.42 -1.85 2.48
N GLN A 33 4.64 -1.34 2.27
CA GLN A 33 5.20 -0.26 3.09
C GLN A 33 4.33 1.01 3.04
N ALA A 34 3.79 1.35 1.87
CA ALA A 34 2.87 2.46 1.72
C ALA A 34 1.57 2.24 2.51
N ALA A 35 1.01 1.03 2.47
CA ALA A 35 -0.17 0.65 3.24
C ALA A 35 0.09 0.75 4.76
N GLY A 36 1.21 0.20 5.22
CA GLY A 36 1.61 0.28 6.62
C GLY A 36 1.84 1.72 7.10
N ALA A 37 2.47 2.55 6.27
CA ALA A 37 2.64 3.98 6.57
C ALA A 37 1.30 4.74 6.59
N ALA A 38 0.36 4.40 5.71
CA ALA A 38 -0.99 4.97 5.72
C ALA A 38 -1.75 4.64 7.00
N LEU A 39 -1.67 3.39 7.47
CA LEU A 39 -2.28 2.95 8.72
C LEU A 39 -1.61 3.62 9.93
N LYS A 40 -0.27 3.68 9.98
CA LYS A 40 0.48 4.36 11.06
C LYS A 40 0.13 5.85 11.14
N LEU A 41 0.04 6.54 10.00
CA LEU A 41 -0.38 7.94 9.96
C LEU A 41 -1.80 8.10 10.53
N TYR A 42 -2.73 7.25 10.11
CA TYR A 42 -4.10 7.28 10.63
C TYR A 42 -4.12 7.04 12.15
N ALA A 43 -3.36 6.05 12.64
CA ALA A 43 -3.26 5.74 14.06
C ALA A 43 -2.74 6.94 14.87
N SER A 44 -1.68 7.60 14.39
CA SER A 44 -1.13 8.80 15.04
C SER A 44 -2.12 9.97 15.11
N GLN A 45 -2.96 10.14 14.08
CA GLN A 45 -3.95 11.21 14.00
C GLN A 45 -5.17 10.98 14.92
N HIS A 46 -5.36 9.74 15.37
CA HIS A 46 -6.54 9.31 16.12
C HIS A 46 -6.17 8.67 17.46
N GLU A 47 -4.93 8.89 17.93
CA GLU A 47 -4.40 8.39 19.21
C GLU A 47 -4.64 6.89 19.42
N ILE A 48 -4.55 6.13 18.33
CA ILE A 48 -4.71 4.68 18.37
C ILE A 48 -3.40 4.06 18.84
N ASP A 49 -3.48 3.28 19.92
CA ASP A 49 -2.33 2.53 20.41
C ASP A 49 -1.79 1.55 19.35
N THR A 50 -0.50 1.69 19.07
CA THR A 50 0.30 0.88 18.14
C THR A 50 1.34 0.01 18.86
N ASN A 51 1.27 -0.16 20.19
CA ASN A 51 2.18 -1.02 20.96
C ASN A 51 1.81 -2.51 20.85
N THR A 52 1.47 -2.95 19.63
CA THR A 52 1.17 -4.34 19.31
C THR A 52 2.26 -4.91 18.42
N SER A 53 2.55 -6.21 18.53
CA SER A 53 3.52 -6.89 17.66
C SER A 53 3.15 -6.78 16.17
N ASP A 54 1.85 -6.69 15.87
CA ASP A 54 1.33 -6.50 14.52
C ASP A 54 0.48 -5.21 14.45
N VAL A 55 1.17 -4.10 14.24
CA VAL A 55 0.55 -2.77 14.09
C VAL A 55 -0.37 -2.70 12.87
N PHE A 56 0.01 -3.38 11.78
CA PHE A 56 -0.75 -3.32 10.53
C PHE A 56 -2.14 -3.91 10.72
N THR A 57 -2.21 -5.16 11.18
CA THR A 57 -3.47 -5.87 11.40
C THR A 57 -4.31 -5.19 12.48
N SER A 58 -3.68 -4.78 13.58
CA SER A 58 -4.35 -4.11 14.70
C SER A 58 -5.05 -2.82 14.24
N VAL A 59 -4.34 -1.94 13.53
CA VAL A 59 -4.92 -0.67 13.07
C VAL A 59 -5.97 -0.90 11.99
N LEU A 60 -5.75 -1.83 11.05
CA LEU A 60 -6.72 -2.11 10.00
C LEU A 60 -8.05 -2.65 10.56
N HIS A 61 -8.01 -3.51 11.58
CA HIS A 61 -9.22 -3.95 12.28
C HIS A 61 -9.94 -2.80 12.99
N LYS A 62 -9.21 -1.90 13.67
CA LYS A 62 -9.81 -0.71 14.29
C LYS A 62 -10.47 0.23 13.26
N VAL A 63 -9.86 0.38 12.09
CA VAL A 63 -10.44 1.14 10.96
C VAL A 63 -11.75 0.51 10.49
N LYS A 64 -11.78 -0.83 10.37
CA LYS A 64 -12.99 -1.59 10.03
C LYS A 64 -14.09 -1.43 11.08
N ASP A 65 -13.76 -1.54 12.36
CA ASP A 65 -14.73 -1.44 13.46
C ASP A 65 -15.37 -0.04 13.55
N LYS A 66 -14.67 0.99 13.06
CA LYS A 66 -15.20 2.35 12.86
C LYS A 66 -16.02 2.53 11.57
N ASN A 67 -16.26 1.46 10.81
CA ASN A 67 -16.97 1.45 9.52
C ASN A 67 -16.37 2.41 8.46
N LEU A 68 -15.06 2.68 8.53
CA LEU A 68 -14.39 3.56 7.57
C LEU A 68 -14.04 2.85 6.25
N ILE A 69 -14.04 1.52 6.26
CA ILE A 69 -13.71 0.68 5.11
C ILE A 69 -14.59 -0.57 5.15
N ILE A 70 -14.97 -1.08 3.98
CA ILE A 70 -15.83 -2.27 3.89
C ILE A 70 -15.05 -3.56 4.19
N SER A 71 -15.77 -4.56 4.69
CA SER A 71 -15.16 -5.83 5.13
C SER A 71 -14.47 -6.60 4.01
N SER A 72 -14.92 -6.49 2.75
CA SER A 72 -14.27 -7.13 1.60
C SER A 72 -12.89 -6.54 1.34
N ASP A 73 -12.76 -5.22 1.38
CA ASP A 73 -11.49 -4.52 1.12
C ASP A 73 -10.48 -4.83 2.22
N VAL A 74 -10.92 -4.90 3.48
CA VAL A 74 -10.06 -5.31 4.61
C VAL A 74 -9.52 -6.72 4.40
N LYS A 75 -10.38 -7.68 4.02
CA LYS A 75 -9.94 -9.05 3.73
C LYS A 75 -8.95 -9.10 2.58
N ALA A 76 -9.17 -8.32 1.53
CA ALA A 76 -8.28 -8.26 0.37
C ALA A 76 -6.92 -7.62 0.70
N ILE A 77 -6.91 -6.52 1.46
CA ILE A 77 -5.69 -5.85 1.96
C ILE A 77 -4.90 -6.83 2.85
N MET A 78 -5.57 -7.49 3.81
CA MET A 78 -4.92 -8.48 4.67
C MET A 78 -4.34 -9.65 3.89
N LYS A 79 -5.02 -10.11 2.83
CA LYS A 79 -4.51 -11.16 1.96
C LYS A 79 -3.22 -10.71 1.25
N CYS A 80 -3.21 -9.51 0.67
CA CYS A 80 -2.03 -8.98 -0.02
C CYS A 80 -0.86 -8.74 0.94
N HIS A 81 -1.12 -8.21 2.14
CA HIS A 81 -0.12 -8.01 3.18
C HIS A 81 0.55 -9.33 3.59
N LYS A 82 -0.23 -10.38 3.84
CA LYS A 82 0.31 -11.72 4.13
C LYS A 82 1.18 -12.27 3.00
N ILE A 83 0.75 -12.11 1.75
CA ILE A 83 1.56 -12.53 0.60
C ILE A 83 2.87 -11.73 0.59
N SER A 84 2.84 -10.42 0.83
CA SER A 84 4.03 -9.57 0.90
C SER A 84 5.03 -10.05 1.97
N ASP A 85 4.54 -10.44 3.15
CA ASP A 85 5.37 -10.99 4.23
C ASP A 85 5.99 -12.34 3.84
N GLU A 86 5.20 -13.24 3.24
CA GLU A 86 5.64 -14.56 2.79
C GLU A 86 6.70 -14.49 1.67
N ILE A 87 6.57 -13.55 0.74
CA ILE A 87 7.54 -13.38 -0.36
C ILE A 87 8.82 -12.66 0.06
N THR A 88 8.83 -11.99 1.21
CA THR A 88 10.03 -11.27 1.68
C THR A 88 11.20 -12.23 1.95
N PHE A 89 10.91 -13.48 2.29
CA PHE A 89 11.90 -14.51 2.57
C PHE A 89 11.86 -15.68 1.56
N SER A 90 11.15 -15.54 0.43
CA SER A 90 11.05 -16.60 -0.57
C SER A 90 11.33 -16.12 -1.99
N ASP A 91 11.72 -17.06 -2.86
CA ASP A 91 11.95 -16.80 -4.28
C ASP A 91 10.68 -16.86 -5.14
N SER A 92 9.52 -16.73 -4.51
CA SER A 92 8.22 -16.75 -5.17
C SER A 92 8.12 -15.68 -6.26
N VAL A 93 7.55 -16.08 -7.40
CA VAL A 93 7.26 -15.18 -8.51
C VAL A 93 5.98 -14.40 -8.19
N VAL A 94 6.03 -13.07 -8.34
CA VAL A 94 4.88 -12.20 -8.11
C VAL A 94 4.27 -11.83 -9.46
N GLU A 95 3.00 -12.20 -9.63
CA GLU A 95 2.23 -11.83 -10.80
C GLU A 95 1.93 -10.33 -10.81
N THR A 96 2.03 -9.71 -12.00
CA THR A 96 1.70 -8.29 -12.19
C THR A 96 0.29 -7.95 -11.75
N GLN A 97 -0.66 -8.88 -11.91
CA GLN A 97 -2.05 -8.70 -11.49
C GLN A 97 -2.18 -8.50 -9.97
N LEU A 98 -1.38 -9.20 -9.16
CA LEU A 98 -1.38 -9.02 -7.71
C LEU A 98 -0.89 -7.63 -7.31
N VAL A 99 0.14 -7.12 -8.02
CA VAL A 99 0.65 -5.75 -7.81
C VAL A 99 -0.43 -4.72 -8.13
N ASP A 100 -1.16 -4.89 -9.24
CA ASP A 100 -2.25 -4.00 -9.64
C ASP A 100 -3.45 -4.04 -8.69
N GLU A 101 -3.81 -5.23 -8.20
CA GLU A 101 -4.82 -5.42 -7.17
C GLU A 101 -4.42 -4.68 -5.90
N TYR A 102 -3.21 -4.92 -5.38
CA TYR A 102 -2.80 -4.32 -4.13
C TYR A 102 -2.67 -2.80 -4.24
N MET A 103 -2.12 -2.29 -5.35
CA MET A 103 -2.07 -0.86 -5.66
C MET A 103 -3.45 -0.21 -5.58
N THR A 104 -4.47 -0.88 -6.14
CA THR A 104 -5.86 -0.39 -6.12
C THR A 104 -6.40 -0.34 -4.70
N LEU A 105 -6.19 -1.41 -3.93
CA LEU A 105 -6.62 -1.50 -2.54
C LEU A 105 -5.97 -0.42 -1.65
N VAL A 106 -4.67 -0.13 -1.83
CA VAL A 106 -4.00 0.92 -1.03
C VAL A 106 -4.47 2.32 -1.44
N LYS A 107 -4.80 2.56 -2.72
CA LYS A 107 -5.45 3.82 -3.13
C LYS A 107 -6.83 3.99 -2.50
N ILE A 108 -7.60 2.91 -2.41
CA ILE A 108 -8.89 2.90 -1.71
C ILE A 108 -8.68 3.22 -0.22
N LEU A 109 -7.71 2.57 0.43
CA LEU A 109 -7.34 2.82 1.82
C LEU A 109 -6.98 4.29 2.05
N LEU A 110 -6.18 4.89 1.18
CA LEU A 110 -5.83 6.32 1.24
C LEU A 110 -7.03 7.25 1.06
N ALA A 111 -7.97 6.88 0.20
CA ALA A 111 -9.19 7.65 0.00
C ALA A 111 -10.08 7.64 1.24
N TYR A 112 -10.18 6.50 1.94
CA TYR A 112 -10.98 6.37 3.17
C TYR A 112 -10.31 7.01 4.38
N LEU A 113 -9.01 6.77 4.59
CA LEU A 113 -8.32 7.22 5.80
C LEU A 113 -7.85 8.67 5.74
N HIS A 114 -7.44 9.13 4.56
CA HIS A 114 -6.69 10.38 4.41
C HIS A 114 -7.35 11.39 3.48
N ASN A 115 -8.55 11.06 2.97
CA ASN A 115 -9.25 11.76 1.89
C ASN A 115 -8.35 12.06 0.69
N TYR A 116 -7.39 11.16 0.40
CA TYR A 116 -6.45 11.36 -0.69
C TYR A 116 -6.98 10.71 -1.97
N ARG A 117 -7.50 11.55 -2.87
CA ARG A 117 -8.14 11.13 -4.13
C ARG A 117 -7.45 11.80 -5.32
N ALA A 118 -6.31 11.28 -5.73
CA ALA A 118 -5.59 11.78 -6.91
C ALA A 118 -6.22 11.25 -8.21
N THR A 119 -6.35 12.13 -9.20
CA THR A 119 -6.83 11.76 -10.55
C THR A 119 -5.78 10.91 -11.28
N LYS A 120 -6.18 10.23 -12.36
CA LYS A 120 -5.25 9.48 -13.22
C LYS A 120 -4.10 10.38 -13.73
N ALA A 121 -4.42 11.60 -14.15
CA ALA A 121 -3.42 12.58 -14.61
C ALA A 121 -2.44 12.95 -13.49
N LYS A 122 -2.93 13.17 -12.26
CA LYS A 122 -2.07 13.51 -11.13
C LYS A 122 -1.15 12.35 -10.73
N TRP A 123 -1.65 11.12 -10.76
CA TRP A 123 -0.82 9.93 -10.55
C TRP A 123 0.29 9.82 -11.60
N ALA A 124 -0.04 10.00 -12.88
CA ALA A 124 0.94 9.96 -13.96
C ALA A 124 2.03 11.04 -13.82
N GLU A 125 1.63 12.26 -13.42
CA GLU A 125 2.56 13.35 -13.10
C GLU A 125 3.53 12.96 -11.97
N GLN A 126 3.00 12.39 -10.87
CA GLN A 126 3.82 11.98 -9.72
C GLN A 126 4.78 10.85 -10.06
N VAL A 127 4.32 9.85 -10.82
CA VAL A 127 5.17 8.75 -11.30
C VAL A 127 6.31 9.30 -12.16
N ASN A 128 6.03 10.21 -13.09
CA ASN A 128 7.06 10.82 -13.94
C ASN A 128 8.05 11.67 -13.13
N ASN A 129 7.58 12.41 -12.13
CA ASN A 129 8.45 13.20 -11.27
C ASN A 129 9.42 12.32 -10.48
N ILE A 130 8.93 11.20 -9.92
CA ILE A 130 9.79 10.26 -9.19
C ILE A 130 10.75 9.53 -10.13
N ARG A 131 10.30 9.12 -11.31
CA ARG A 131 11.17 8.51 -12.32
C ARG A 131 12.35 9.39 -12.71
N ARG A 132 12.16 10.72 -12.80
CA ARG A 132 13.24 11.67 -13.11
C ARG A 132 14.24 11.87 -11.97
N SER A 133 13.89 11.44 -10.76
CA SER A 133 14.73 11.58 -9.56
C SER A 133 15.49 10.32 -9.17
N LEU A 134 15.29 9.21 -9.90
CA LEU A 134 16.05 7.97 -9.77
C LEU A 134 17.25 7.98 -10.72
#